data_AF-A0A6N7KXC8-F1
#
_entry.id   AF-A0A6N7KXC8-F1
#
_cell.length_a   1.000
_cell.length_b   1.000
_cell.length_c   1.000
_cell.angle_alpha   90.00
_cell.angle_beta   90.00
_cell.angle_gamma   90.00
#
_symmetry.space_group_name_H-M   'P 1'
#
loop_
_entity.id
_entity.type
_entity.pdbx_description
1 polymer ?
#
loop_
_entity_poly.entity_id
_entity_poly.type
_entity_poly.pdbx_seq_one_letter_code
_entity_poly.pdbx_strand_id
1 'polypeptide(L)'
;MTSNDRPTPDGAFPGLADTLPQNATIEDLVEYALDAPVRTGAPAASRDLAAELSRRGNDALWEAALLLLGLLATRPVYGLGEHQGVERLRQVARTADSVTSQVLSTMAVHRTEGVAAARETWQRAPAVAREPALTQLLISAACVTGSHEGRLGPRRPSPRHRPPSRRPVTGARRSPWGRRFQLHPDQPTK
;
A
#
# COMPACT_ATOMS: atom_id res chain seq x y z
N MET A 1 45.65 -8.52 21.83
CA MET A 1 45.01 -7.76 20.74
C MET A 1 44.25 -8.74 19.88
N THR A 2 43.00 -9.00 20.22
CA THR A 2 42.11 -9.89 19.46
C THR A 2 41.20 -9.01 18.61
N SER A 3 41.43 -9.02 17.29
CA SER A 3 40.56 -8.39 16.30
C SER A 3 39.15 -8.98 16.41
N ASN A 4 38.20 -8.14 16.79
CA ASN A 4 36.77 -8.42 16.65
C ASN A 4 36.36 -8.05 15.22
N ASP A 5 36.63 -8.93 14.26
CA ASP A 5 35.96 -8.88 12.96
C ASP A 5 34.53 -9.39 13.14
N ARG A 6 33.62 -8.44 13.38
CA ARG A 6 32.19 -8.71 13.36
C ARG A 6 31.76 -8.73 11.88
N PRO A 7 31.21 -9.83 11.35
CA PRO A 7 30.67 -9.82 10.01
C PRO A 7 29.55 -8.78 9.91
N THR A 8 29.71 -7.81 9.01
CA THR A 8 28.65 -6.88 8.63
C THR A 8 27.50 -7.73 8.09
N PRO A 9 26.24 -7.54 8.56
CA PRO A 9 25.12 -8.30 8.01
C PRO A 9 24.98 -7.93 6.53
N ASP A 10 25.18 -8.93 5.68
CA ASP A 10 25.22 -8.92 4.22
C ASP A 10 23.81 -8.69 3.60
N GLY A 11 23.07 -7.71 4.12
CA GLY A 11 21.67 -7.48 3.81
C GLY A 11 21.17 -6.06 4.06
N ALA A 12 22.07 -5.08 4.19
CA ALA A 12 21.69 -3.68 4.16
C ALA A 12 21.27 -3.33 2.72
N PHE A 13 19.96 -3.38 2.46
CA PHE A 13 19.44 -2.85 1.21
C PHE A 13 19.75 -1.35 1.13
N PRO A 14 20.20 -0.86 -0.03
CA PRO A 14 20.51 0.55 -0.22
C PRO A 14 19.27 1.38 0.15
N GLY A 15 19.51 2.51 0.83
CA GLY A 15 18.44 3.41 1.20
C GLY A 15 17.73 3.93 -0.06
N LEU A 16 16.51 4.44 0.10
CA LEU A 16 15.76 5.03 -1.02
C LEU A 16 16.57 6.13 -1.74
N ALA A 17 17.38 6.89 -0.98
CA ALA A 17 18.30 7.91 -1.49
C ALA A 17 19.51 7.36 -2.27
N ASP A 18 19.92 6.12 -2.01
CA ASP A 18 21.06 5.48 -2.69
C ASP A 18 20.61 4.77 -3.99
N THR A 19 19.31 4.51 -4.12
CA THR A 19 18.76 3.65 -5.19
C THR A 19 18.10 4.44 -6.31
N LEU A 20 17.48 5.58 -6.01
CA LEU A 20 16.72 6.35 -6.98
C LEU A 20 17.43 7.67 -7.36
N PRO A 21 17.29 8.13 -8.62
CA PRO A 21 17.81 9.43 -9.04
C PRO A 21 17.25 10.57 -8.19
N GLN A 22 18.04 11.63 -7.99
CA GLN A 22 17.59 12.83 -7.24
C GLN A 22 16.35 13.51 -7.86
N ASN A 23 16.12 13.30 -9.15
CA ASN A 23 14.98 13.80 -9.91
C ASN A 23 13.86 12.75 -10.10
N ALA A 24 13.85 11.67 -9.31
CA ALA A 24 12.78 10.68 -9.35
C ALA A 24 11.41 11.33 -9.09
N THR A 25 10.43 10.97 -9.92
CA THR A 25 9.05 11.43 -9.78
C THR A 25 8.40 10.78 -8.55
N ILE A 26 7.28 11.34 -8.07
CA ILE A 26 6.54 10.74 -6.94
C ILE A 26 6.05 9.33 -7.31
N GLU A 27 5.70 9.11 -8.57
CA GLU A 27 5.29 7.81 -9.10
C GLU A 27 6.43 6.79 -9.00
N ASP A 28 7.63 7.14 -9.46
CA ASP A 28 8.83 6.27 -9.37
C ASP A 28 9.13 5.89 -7.91
N LEU A 29 9.03 6.89 -7.01
CA LEU A 29 9.27 6.71 -5.59
C LEU A 29 8.24 5.77 -4.94
N VAL A 30 6.96 5.92 -5.27
CA VAL A 30 5.88 5.06 -4.80
C VAL A 30 6.03 3.64 -5.34
N GLU A 31 6.34 3.48 -6.63
CA GLU A 31 6.55 2.17 -7.25
C GLU A 31 7.68 1.39 -6.55
N TYR A 32 8.82 2.05 -6.33
CA TYR A 32 9.95 1.45 -5.59
C TYR A 32 9.55 1.02 -4.17
N ALA A 33 8.83 1.88 -3.44
CA ALA A 33 8.42 1.60 -2.08
C ALA A 33 7.31 0.55 -1.95
N LEU A 34 6.61 0.23 -3.05
CA LEU A 34 5.67 -0.89 -3.13
C LEU A 34 6.38 -2.21 -3.46
N ASP A 35 7.36 -2.20 -4.38
CA ASP A 35 8.12 -3.40 -4.76
C ASP A 35 9.04 -3.88 -3.63
N ALA A 36 9.72 -2.95 -2.93
CA ALA A 36 10.71 -3.31 -1.92
C ALA A 36 10.14 -4.17 -0.77
N PRO A 37 9.01 -3.83 -0.11
CA PRO A 37 8.40 -4.68 0.92
C PRO A 37 7.90 -6.01 0.37
N VAL A 38 7.41 -6.06 -0.88
CA VAL A 38 6.93 -7.30 -1.51
C VAL A 38 8.09 -8.27 -1.76
N ARG A 39 9.25 -7.77 -2.16
CA ARG A 39 10.45 -8.58 -2.40
C ARG A 39 11.19 -9.00 -1.13
N THR A 40 11.27 -8.10 -0.15
CA THR A 40 12.16 -8.27 1.01
C THR A 40 11.43 -8.59 2.31
N GLY A 41 10.12 -8.33 2.37
CA GLY A 41 9.34 -8.37 3.61
C GLY A 41 9.68 -7.25 4.60
N ALA A 42 10.53 -6.30 4.24
CA ALA A 42 10.97 -5.22 5.12
C ALA A 42 10.12 -3.94 4.93
N PRO A 43 9.49 -3.40 5.98
CA PRO A 43 8.69 -2.17 5.88
C PRO A 43 9.55 -0.89 5.93
N ALA A 44 10.88 -0.99 5.95
CA ALA A 44 11.78 0.15 6.03
C ALA A 44 11.61 1.10 4.84
N ALA A 45 11.51 0.55 3.62
CA ALA A 45 11.32 1.33 2.40
C ALA A 45 10.06 2.21 2.44
N SER A 46 8.97 1.76 3.07
CA SER A 46 7.75 2.56 3.21
C SER A 46 7.92 3.76 4.14
N ARG A 47 8.73 3.60 5.21
CA ARG A 47 9.05 4.70 6.14
C ARG A 47 10.01 5.70 5.50
N ASP A 48 11.04 5.21 4.82
CA ASP A 48 12.03 6.05 4.13
C ASP A 48 11.36 6.90 3.04
N LEU A 49 10.42 6.31 2.29
CA LEU A 49 9.60 7.05 1.32
C LEU A 49 8.77 8.14 2.00
N ALA A 50 8.07 7.80 3.08
CA ALA A 50 7.21 8.75 3.76
C ALA A 50 8.01 9.95 4.31
N ALA A 51 9.19 9.69 4.87
CA ALA A 51 10.12 10.73 5.32
C ALA A 51 10.65 11.58 4.14
N GLU A 52 11.00 10.96 3.00
CA GLU A 52 11.44 11.69 1.81
C GLU A 52 10.35 12.62 1.26
N LEU A 53 9.12 12.13 1.13
CA LEU A 53 8.00 12.94 0.66
C LEU A 53 7.63 14.05 1.65
N SER A 54 7.76 13.78 2.95
CA SER A 54 7.61 14.78 4.02
C SER A 54 8.62 15.92 3.85
N ARG A 55 9.87 15.63 3.49
CA ARG A 55 10.89 16.64 3.14
C ARG A 55 10.54 17.46 1.89
N ARG A 56 9.93 16.83 0.88
CA ARG A 56 9.48 17.50 -0.36
C ARG A 56 8.25 18.37 -0.14
N GLY A 57 7.51 18.15 0.94
CA GLY A 57 6.41 18.99 1.40
C GLY A 57 5.04 18.31 1.36
N ASN A 58 4.02 19.04 1.82
CA ASN A 58 2.68 18.50 1.99
C ASN A 58 2.00 18.08 0.69
N ASP A 59 2.30 18.75 -0.42
CA ASP A 59 1.74 18.40 -1.73
C ASP A 59 2.31 17.08 -2.23
N ALA A 60 3.61 16.83 -2.03
CA ALA A 60 4.22 15.55 -2.39
C ALA A 60 3.65 14.37 -1.59
N LEU A 61 3.41 14.56 -0.29
CA LEU A 61 2.70 13.58 0.54
C LEU A 61 1.28 13.30 0.03
N TRP A 62 0.56 14.34 -0.40
CA TRP A 62 -0.79 14.20 -0.95
C TRP A 62 -0.80 13.49 -2.31
N GLU A 63 0.10 13.84 -3.22
CA GLU A 63 0.22 13.19 -4.53
C GLU A 63 0.50 11.69 -4.38
N ALA A 64 1.41 11.31 -3.48
CA ALA A 64 1.65 9.91 -3.17
C ALA A 64 0.43 9.21 -2.54
N ALA A 65 -0.25 9.89 -1.59
CA ALA A 65 -1.47 9.36 -0.98
C ALA A 65 -2.56 9.14 -2.04
N LEU A 66 -2.70 10.05 -3.01
CA LEU A 66 -3.68 9.96 -4.09
C LEU A 66 -3.43 8.73 -4.98
N LEU A 67 -2.17 8.48 -5.38
CA LEU A 67 -1.80 7.27 -6.14
C LEU A 67 -2.21 6.00 -5.38
N LEU A 68 -1.92 5.94 -4.08
CA LEU A 68 -2.23 4.80 -3.23
C LEU A 68 -3.74 4.63 -3.00
N LEU A 69 -4.47 5.73 -2.82
CA LEU A 69 -5.93 5.72 -2.71
C LEU A 69 -6.57 5.21 -4.00
N GLY A 70 -6.07 5.63 -5.16
CA GLY A 70 -6.50 5.13 -6.47
C GLY A 70 -6.29 3.63 -6.60
N LEU A 71 -5.10 3.13 -6.26
CA LEU A 71 -4.79 1.70 -6.25
C LEU A 71 -5.74 0.92 -5.31
N LEU A 72 -5.91 1.40 -4.08
CA LEU A 72 -6.74 0.73 -3.06
C LEU A 72 -8.24 0.83 -3.34
N ALA A 73 -8.70 1.83 -4.09
CA ALA A 73 -10.09 1.97 -4.50
C ALA A 73 -10.53 0.87 -5.48
N THR A 74 -9.60 0.28 -6.24
CA THR A 74 -9.92 -0.82 -7.17
C THR A 74 -10.35 -2.12 -6.46
N ARG A 75 -10.13 -2.22 -5.14
CA ARG A 75 -10.52 -3.40 -4.36
C ARG A 75 -11.85 -3.20 -3.65
N PRO A 76 -12.88 -3.98 -4.01
CA PRO A 76 -14.09 -4.02 -3.20
C PRO A 76 -13.78 -4.64 -1.85
N VAL A 77 -14.54 -4.25 -0.83
CA VAL A 77 -14.55 -4.99 0.43
C VAL A 77 -15.24 -6.33 0.15
N TYR A 78 -14.52 -7.45 0.32
CA TYR A 78 -15.02 -8.77 -0.07
C TYR A 78 -16.40 -9.07 0.54
N GLY A 79 -17.34 -9.46 -0.33
CA GLY A 79 -18.71 -9.81 0.06
C GLY A 79 -19.64 -8.62 0.31
N LEU A 80 -19.18 -7.37 0.10
CA LEU A 80 -19.97 -6.16 0.27
C LEU A 80 -20.07 -5.38 -1.05
N GLY A 81 -21.21 -4.73 -1.27
CA GLY A 81 -21.33 -3.70 -2.32
C GLY A 81 -20.58 -2.42 -1.94
N GLU A 82 -20.33 -1.52 -2.89
CA GLU A 82 -19.49 -0.33 -2.65
C GLU A 82 -19.99 0.53 -1.48
N HIS A 83 -21.29 0.81 -1.43
CA HIS A 83 -21.87 1.60 -0.33
C HIS A 83 -21.67 0.93 1.05
N GLN A 84 -21.88 -0.39 1.14
CA GLN A 84 -21.64 -1.14 2.37
C GLN A 84 -20.16 -1.21 2.74
N GLY A 85 -19.27 -1.29 1.74
CA GLY A 85 -17.83 -1.23 1.91
C GLY A 85 -17.41 0.11 2.52
N VAL A 86 -17.90 1.22 1.98
CA VAL A 86 -17.67 2.56 2.54
C VAL A 86 -18.19 2.68 3.97
N GLU A 87 -19.42 2.22 4.24
CA GLU A 87 -19.97 2.25 5.60
C GLU A 87 -19.12 1.42 6.57
N ARG A 88 -18.58 0.30 6.10
CA ARG A 88 -17.65 -0.50 6.91
C ARG A 88 -16.36 0.25 7.21
N LEU A 89 -15.78 0.97 6.23
CA LEU A 89 -14.61 1.82 6.45
C LEU A 89 -14.90 2.89 7.50
N ARG A 90 -16.03 3.59 7.38
CA ARG A 90 -16.49 4.61 8.35
C ARG A 90 -16.69 4.02 9.74
N GLN A 91 -17.27 2.83 9.84
CA GLN A 91 -17.48 2.15 11.12
C GLN A 91 -16.16 1.82 11.81
N VAL A 92 -15.20 1.24 11.08
CA VAL A 92 -13.89 0.88 11.64
C VAL A 92 -13.09 2.14 12.02
N ALA A 93 -13.18 3.20 11.23
CA ALA A 93 -12.50 4.47 11.53
C ALA A 93 -12.88 5.06 12.89
N ARG A 94 -14.13 4.88 13.36
CA ARG A 94 -14.61 5.41 14.65
C ARG A 94 -13.97 4.75 15.87
N THR A 95 -13.47 3.53 15.73
CA THR A 95 -12.90 2.74 16.84
C THR A 95 -11.40 2.53 16.73
N ALA A 96 -10.79 3.02 15.64
CA ALA A 96 -9.38 2.83 15.37
C ALA A 96 -8.52 3.90 16.08
N ASP A 97 -7.20 3.68 16.11
CA ASP A 97 -6.25 4.72 16.48
C ASP A 97 -6.31 5.90 15.49
N SER A 98 -5.72 7.04 15.86
CA SER A 98 -5.83 8.27 15.07
C SER A 98 -5.28 8.14 13.65
N VAL A 99 -4.21 7.38 13.43
CA VAL A 99 -3.60 7.19 12.10
C VAL A 99 -4.47 6.28 11.23
N THR A 100 -4.95 5.17 11.79
CA THR A 100 -5.85 4.29 11.07
C THR A 100 -7.19 4.99 10.78
N SER A 101 -7.73 5.74 11.73
CA SER A 101 -8.96 6.52 11.57
C SER A 101 -8.83 7.53 10.43
N GLN A 102 -7.70 8.24 10.36
CA GLN A 102 -7.33 9.16 9.29
C GLN A 102 -7.35 8.49 7.91
N VAL A 103 -6.66 7.35 7.78
CA VAL A 103 -6.54 6.60 6.52
C VAL A 103 -7.91 6.11 6.04
N LEU A 104 -8.67 5.47 6.93
CA LEU A 104 -9.97 4.91 6.59
C LEU A 104 -11.00 6.00 6.25
N SER A 105 -10.98 7.11 6.97
CA SER A 105 -11.87 8.26 6.67
C SER A 105 -11.53 8.88 5.32
N THR A 106 -10.25 9.10 5.03
CA THR A 106 -9.81 9.64 3.73
C THR A 106 -10.18 8.69 2.59
N MET A 107 -10.01 7.38 2.76
CA MET A 107 -10.39 6.39 1.75
C MET A 107 -11.91 6.31 1.55
N ALA A 108 -12.70 6.40 2.62
CA ALA A 108 -14.16 6.44 2.51
C ALA A 108 -14.62 7.67 1.72
N VAL A 109 -14.09 8.85 2.05
CA VAL A 109 -14.42 10.11 1.35
C VAL A 109 -13.95 10.06 -0.11
N HIS A 110 -12.75 9.55 -0.39
CA HIS A 110 -12.26 9.40 -1.77
C HIS A 110 -13.21 8.55 -2.63
N ARG A 111 -13.73 7.46 -2.07
CA ARG A 111 -14.64 6.53 -2.78
C ARG A 111 -16.03 7.12 -3.00
N THR A 112 -16.53 8.00 -2.14
CA THR A 112 -17.89 8.55 -2.26
C THR A 112 -17.96 9.95 -2.85
N GLU A 113 -16.98 10.79 -2.57
CA GLU A 113 -17.00 12.23 -2.86
C GLU A 113 -15.82 12.67 -3.75
N GLY A 114 -14.87 11.78 -4.00
CA GLY A 114 -13.77 11.99 -4.94
C GLY A 114 -12.55 12.71 -4.35
N VAL A 115 -11.65 13.10 -5.24
CA VAL A 115 -10.29 13.56 -4.93
C VAL A 115 -10.28 14.84 -4.09
N ALA A 116 -11.12 15.82 -4.43
CA ALA A 116 -11.14 17.12 -3.75
C ALA A 116 -11.54 16.99 -2.26
N ALA A 117 -12.65 16.29 -1.98
CA ALA A 117 -13.12 16.06 -0.61
C ALA A 117 -12.14 15.20 0.20
N ALA A 118 -11.49 14.24 -0.44
CA ALA A 118 -10.44 13.44 0.19
C ALA A 118 -9.22 14.30 0.56
N ARG A 119 -8.82 15.24 -0.30
CA ARG A 119 -7.73 16.18 -0.01
C ARG A 119 -8.02 17.04 1.20
N GLU A 120 -9.23 17.58 1.30
CA GLU A 120 -9.64 18.35 2.48
C GLU A 120 -9.60 17.50 3.75
N THR A 121 -10.09 16.26 3.68
CA THR A 121 -10.06 15.32 4.80
C THR A 121 -8.63 15.01 5.23
N TRP A 122 -7.72 14.82 4.27
CA TRP A 122 -6.29 14.64 4.52
C TRP A 122 -5.66 15.87 5.18
N GLN A 123 -5.98 17.06 4.69
CA GLN A 123 -5.41 18.33 5.16
C GLN A 123 -5.93 18.76 6.53
N ARG A 124 -7.17 18.38 6.92
CA ARG A 124 -7.71 18.64 8.27
C ARG A 124 -6.94 17.94 9.39
N ALA A 125 -6.17 16.90 9.05
CA ALA A 125 -5.40 16.16 10.02
C ALA A 125 -4.14 16.91 10.49
N PRO A 126 -3.69 16.66 11.73
CA PRO A 126 -2.41 17.16 12.21
C PRO A 126 -1.28 16.75 11.25
N ALA A 127 -0.37 17.67 10.95
CA ALA A 127 0.75 17.40 10.04
C ALA A 127 1.56 16.17 10.47
N VAL A 128 1.75 15.99 11.77
CA VAL A 128 2.46 14.84 12.38
C VAL A 128 1.81 13.48 12.12
N ALA A 129 0.53 13.44 11.74
CA ALA A 129 -0.20 12.21 11.44
C ALA A 129 -0.14 11.80 9.96
N ARG A 130 0.27 12.71 9.06
CA ARG A 130 0.24 12.47 7.60
C ARG A 130 1.31 11.48 7.15
N GLU A 131 2.52 11.57 7.67
CA GLU A 131 3.61 10.64 7.34
C GLU A 131 3.32 9.20 7.84
N PRO A 132 2.86 8.99 9.09
CA PRO A 132 2.36 7.68 9.52
C PRO A 132 1.18 7.16 8.68
N ALA A 133 0.23 8.03 8.31
CA ALA A 133 -0.92 7.65 7.49
C ALA A 133 -0.48 7.20 6.09
N LEU A 134 0.48 7.89 5.48
CA LEU A 134 1.06 7.49 4.20
C LEU A 134 1.78 6.15 4.31
N THR A 135 2.55 5.93 5.38
CA THR A 135 3.21 4.65 5.64
C THR A 135 2.18 3.50 5.73
N GLN A 136 1.06 3.72 6.40
CA GLN A 136 -0.02 2.74 6.49
C GLN A 136 -0.71 2.47 5.13
N LEU A 137 -0.90 3.50 4.30
CA LEU A 137 -1.38 3.35 2.93
C LEU A 137 -0.41 2.50 2.08
N LEU A 138 0.89 2.77 2.17
CA LEU A 138 1.94 2.01 1.47
C LEU A 138 1.95 0.53 1.88
N ILE A 139 1.90 0.24 3.18
CA ILE A 139 1.83 -1.14 3.68
C ILE A 139 0.58 -1.83 3.15
N SER A 140 -0.57 -1.15 3.17
CA SER A 140 -1.84 -1.71 2.66
C SER A 140 -1.75 -2.02 1.17
N ALA A 141 -1.19 -1.09 0.38
CA ALA A 141 -0.98 -1.24 -1.05
C ALA A 141 0.04 -2.34 -1.39
N ALA A 142 1.14 -2.45 -0.66
CA ALA A 142 2.13 -3.51 -0.83
C ALA A 142 1.52 -4.89 -0.52
N CYS A 143 0.72 -5.00 0.54
CA CYS A 143 -0.03 -6.22 0.85
C CYS A 143 -0.97 -6.63 -0.28
N VAL A 144 -1.70 -5.67 -0.87
CA VAL A 144 -2.58 -5.91 -2.01
C VAL A 144 -1.79 -6.39 -3.23
N THR A 145 -0.72 -5.69 -3.58
CA THR A 145 0.13 -5.97 -4.74
C THR A 145 0.81 -7.33 -4.61
N GLY A 146 1.50 -7.57 -3.49
CA GLY A 146 2.18 -8.83 -3.24
C GLY A 146 1.22 -10.03 -3.14
N SER A 147 -0.01 -9.85 -2.65
CA SER A 147 -1.03 -10.91 -2.66
C SER A 147 -1.50 -11.22 -4.09
N HIS A 148 -1.68 -10.20 -4.93
CA HIS A 148 -2.07 -10.37 -6.33
C HIS A 148 -0.99 -11.08 -7.14
N GLU A 149 0.28 -10.78 -6.87
CA GLU A 149 1.44 -11.42 -7.52
C GLU A 149 1.72 -12.84 -6.98
N GLY A 150 1.02 -13.28 -5.94
CA GLY A 150 1.28 -14.55 -5.26
C GLY A 150 2.62 -14.58 -4.50
N ARG A 151 3.25 -13.43 -4.28
CA ARG A 151 4.51 -13.27 -3.54
C ARG A 151 4.28 -13.19 -2.03
N LEU A 152 3.15 -12.63 -1.62
CA LEU A 152 2.66 -12.68 -0.25
C LEU A 152 1.58 -13.74 -0.15
N GLY A 153 1.98 -14.98 0.16
CA GLY A 153 1.05 -16.06 0.48
C GLY A 153 0.42 -15.86 1.86
N PRO A 154 -0.75 -16.48 2.15
CA PRO A 154 -1.29 -16.54 3.50
C PRO A 154 -0.19 -17.07 4.42
N ARG A 155 0.10 -16.33 5.50
CA ARG A 155 1.09 -16.70 6.49
C ARG A 155 0.84 -18.17 6.86
N ARG A 156 1.77 -19.07 6.51
CA ARG A 156 1.63 -20.48 6.89
C ARG A 156 1.45 -20.47 8.41
N PRO A 157 0.37 -21.04 8.95
CA PRO A 157 0.25 -21.16 10.39
C PRO A 157 1.51 -21.86 10.88
N SER A 158 2.18 -21.27 11.87
CA SER A 158 3.29 -21.91 12.56
C SER A 158 2.87 -23.35 12.89
N PRO A 159 3.76 -24.35 12.75
CA PRO A 159 3.41 -25.74 13.03
C PRO A 159 3.16 -25.91 14.53
N ARG A 160 1.95 -25.57 14.97
CA ARG A 160 1.37 -26.03 16.23
C ARG A 160 0.09 -26.76 15.86
N HIS A 161 0.12 -28.06 16.13
CA HIS A 161 -0.92 -29.06 15.90
C HIS A 161 -1.34 -29.28 14.44
N ARG A 162 -0.73 -30.30 13.84
CA ARG A 162 -1.17 -30.96 12.62
C ARG A 162 -2.24 -32.00 12.99
N PRO A 163 -3.55 -31.82 12.69
CA PRO A 163 -4.46 -32.96 12.61
C PRO A 163 -4.15 -33.78 11.35
N PRO A 164 -4.44 -35.10 11.34
CA PRO A 164 -4.03 -36.01 10.28
C PRO A 164 -4.70 -35.71 8.94
N SER A 165 -3.89 -35.91 7.90
CA SER A 165 -4.05 -35.55 6.49
C SER A 165 -5.25 -36.16 5.77
N ARG A 166 -5.90 -35.38 4.89
CA ARG A 166 -6.59 -35.87 3.68
C ARG A 166 -5.93 -35.30 2.41
N ARG A 167 -5.78 -36.15 1.40
CA ARG A 167 -5.00 -35.99 0.16
C ARG A 167 -5.52 -34.86 -0.76
N PRO A 168 -4.68 -34.26 -1.62
CA PRO A 168 -5.10 -33.23 -2.56
C PRO A 168 -5.59 -33.80 -3.90
N VAL A 169 -6.57 -33.13 -4.50
CA VAL A 169 -7.01 -33.29 -5.89
C VAL A 169 -6.31 -32.22 -6.72
N THR A 170 -5.64 -32.64 -7.79
CA THR A 170 -4.91 -31.82 -8.77
C THR A 170 -5.86 -31.18 -9.78
N GLY A 171 -5.67 -29.90 -10.10
CA GLY A 171 -6.43 -29.22 -11.16
C GLY A 171 -5.91 -27.84 -11.55
N ALA A 172 -5.08 -27.81 -12.60
CA ALA A 172 -4.84 -26.76 -13.60
C ALA A 172 -4.58 -25.28 -13.18
N ARG A 173 -3.35 -24.82 -13.45
CA ARG A 173 -2.99 -23.39 -13.61
C ARG A 173 -3.40 -22.90 -15.01
N ARG A 174 -4.05 -21.74 -15.09
CA ARG A 174 -4.09 -20.88 -16.29
C ARG A 174 -3.54 -19.50 -15.92
N SER A 175 -2.61 -18.99 -16.74
CA SER A 175 -2.05 -17.63 -16.63
C SER A 175 -3.10 -16.56 -16.99
N PRO A 176 -3.23 -15.45 -16.24
CA PRO A 176 -4.26 -14.43 -16.51
C PRO A 176 -3.76 -13.20 -17.29
N TRP A 177 -2.52 -13.16 -17.82
CA TRP A 177 -2.01 -12.01 -18.61
C TRP A 177 -2.60 -11.91 -20.03
N GLY A 178 -3.91 -12.05 -20.15
CA GLY A 178 -4.62 -12.08 -21.42
C GLY A 178 -5.94 -11.31 -21.40
N ARG A 179 -5.87 -9.98 -21.25
CA ARG A 179 -6.49 -8.98 -22.16
C ARG A 179 -6.74 -7.61 -21.49
N ARG A 180 -6.28 -6.58 -22.22
CA ARG A 180 -6.84 -5.23 -22.44
C ARG A 180 -7.00 -4.29 -21.24
N PHE A 181 -6.01 -3.41 -21.08
CA PHE A 181 -6.28 -1.99 -20.92
C PHE A 181 -6.54 -1.38 -22.31
N GLN A 182 -7.79 -0.97 -22.58
CA GLN A 182 -8.10 0.05 -23.57
C GLN A 182 -8.85 1.15 -22.82
N LEU A 183 -8.17 2.25 -22.59
CA LEU A 183 -8.76 3.51 -22.18
C LEU A 183 -9.60 4.02 -23.36
N HIS A 184 -10.91 4.13 -23.16
CA HIS A 184 -11.80 4.80 -24.08
C HIS A 184 -11.84 6.28 -23.67
N PRO A 185 -11.45 7.24 -24.52
CA PRO A 185 -11.72 8.65 -24.26
C PRO A 185 -13.19 8.95 -24.56
N ASP A 186 -13.87 9.56 -23.60
CA ASP A 186 -15.12 10.28 -23.80
C ASP A 186 -14.91 11.42 -24.82
N GLN A 187 -15.80 11.51 -25.79
CA GLN A 187 -16.03 12.71 -26.59
C GLN A 187 -17.46 13.19 -26.29
N PRO A 188 -17.66 14.46 -25.90
CA PRO A 188 -18.99 15.02 -25.79
C PRO A 188 -19.40 15.60 -27.15
N THR A 189 -20.64 15.34 -27.57
CA THR A 189 -21.30 16.23 -28.52
C THR A 189 -22.71 16.55 -28.04
N LYS A 190 -22.98 17.85 -28.13
CA LYS A 190 -24.22 18.60 -27.90
C LYS A 190 -25.48 17.92 -28.40
#